data_AF-A0A024TPN0-F1
#
_entry.id   AF-A0A024TPN0-F1
#
_cell.length_a   1.000
_cell.length_b   1.000
_cell.length_c   1.000
_cell.angle_alpha   90.00
_cell.angle_beta   90.00
_cell.angle_gamma   90.00
#
_symmetry.space_group_name_H-M   'P 1'
#
loop_
_entity.id
_entity.type
_entity.pdbx_description
1 polymer ?
#
loop_
_entity_poly.entity_id
_entity_poly.type
_entity_poly.pdbx_seq_one_letter_code
_entity_poly.pdbx_strand_id
1 'polypeptide(L)'
;MAYHGRMLGIPVKCIMPTIAPLTKVKGCQELGGDLVYINGFDHPNSIAGAGTMGIEILNQVHKADVIIVPVGGGGLIAGTALAVKTLNSSIQVIVRLADTHAPSERSSVVVVRCGT
;
A
#
# COMPACT_ATOMS: atom_id res chain seq x y z
N MET A 1 1.36 -16.30 1.65
CA MET A 1 2.64 -16.92 1.27
C MET A 1 3.10 -17.98 2.27
N ALA A 2 3.25 -17.67 3.57
CA ALA A 2 3.69 -18.65 4.57
C ALA A 2 2.90 -19.97 4.57
N TYR A 3 1.56 -19.89 4.47
CA TYR A 3 0.68 -21.08 4.39
C TYR A 3 1.03 -22.00 3.21
N HIS A 4 1.06 -21.45 1.99
CA HIS A 4 1.40 -22.22 0.79
C HIS A 4 2.85 -22.71 0.80
N GLY A 5 3.79 -21.90 1.31
CA GLY A 5 5.19 -22.33 1.47
C GLY A 5 5.32 -23.56 2.34
N ARG A 6 4.62 -23.59 3.49
CA ARG A 6 4.54 -24.76 4.36
C ARG A 6 3.94 -25.98 3.65
N MET A 7 2.85 -25.81 2.92
CA MET A 7 2.22 -26.91 2.18
C MET A 7 3.14 -27.51 1.11
N LEU A 8 3.97 -26.68 0.48
CA LEU A 8 4.88 -27.08 -0.60
C LEU A 8 6.28 -27.47 -0.10
N GLY A 9 6.55 -27.38 1.21
CA GLY A 9 7.87 -27.64 1.78
C GLY A 9 8.93 -26.59 1.38
N ILE A 10 8.52 -25.39 0.96
CA ILE A 10 9.40 -24.33 0.50
C ILE A 10 9.60 -23.33 1.66
N PRO A 11 10.85 -23.04 2.07
CA PRO A 11 11.12 -22.07 3.12
C PRO A 11 10.68 -20.67 2.68
N VAL A 12 9.95 -19.96 3.55
CA VAL A 12 9.43 -18.61 3.29
C VAL A 12 10.02 -17.64 4.29
N LYS A 13 10.55 -16.53 3.78
CA LYS A 13 10.93 -15.35 4.56
C LYS A 13 9.83 -14.30 4.45
N CYS A 14 9.23 -13.95 5.59
CA CYS A 14 8.18 -12.95 5.70
C CYS A 14 8.80 -11.62 6.13
N ILE A 15 8.81 -10.65 5.22
CA ILE A 15 9.21 -9.27 5.52
C ILE A 15 7.99 -8.55 6.11
N MET A 16 8.10 -8.03 7.34
CA MET A 16 7.01 -7.40 8.07
C MET A 16 7.40 -6.03 8.64
N PRO A 17 6.47 -5.09 8.78
CA PRO A 17 6.75 -3.85 9.49
C PRO A 17 6.98 -4.11 10.98
N THR A 18 7.82 -3.30 11.61
CA THR A 18 8.06 -3.36 13.08
C THR A 18 6.78 -3.17 13.90
N ILE A 19 5.77 -2.48 13.36
CA ILE A 19 4.46 -2.25 14.00
C ILE A 19 3.38 -3.27 13.59
N ALA A 20 3.76 -4.41 13.00
CA ALA A 20 2.78 -5.40 12.55
C ALA A 20 1.92 -5.94 13.71
N PRO A 21 0.58 -6.06 13.56
CA PRO A 21 -0.27 -6.65 14.58
C PRO A 21 0.15 -8.07 14.95
N LEU A 22 0.17 -8.39 16.25
CA LEU A 22 0.66 -9.66 16.79
C LEU A 22 -0.02 -10.88 16.13
N THR A 23 -1.31 -10.80 15.80
CA THR A 23 -2.04 -11.90 15.14
C THR A 23 -1.42 -12.26 13.78
N LYS A 24 -0.95 -11.29 13.01
CA LYS A 24 -0.29 -11.54 11.71
C LYS A 24 1.11 -12.10 11.88
N VAL A 25 1.84 -11.60 12.89
CA VAL A 25 3.19 -12.06 13.26
C VAL A 25 3.13 -13.52 13.69
N LYS A 26 2.29 -13.84 14.68
CA LYS A 26 2.10 -15.20 15.20
C LYS A 26 1.66 -16.15 14.10
N GLY A 27 0.68 -15.76 13.28
CA GLY A 27 0.24 -16.59 12.16
C GLY A 27 1.37 -16.94 11.19
N CYS A 28 2.28 -16.00 10.89
CA CYS A 28 3.44 -16.31 10.06
C CYS A 28 4.45 -17.24 10.76
N GLN A 29 4.71 -17.04 12.06
CA GLN A 29 5.62 -17.87 12.84
C GLN A 29 5.09 -19.31 13.01
N GLU A 30 3.81 -19.46 13.31
CA GLU A 30 3.13 -20.76 13.45
C GLU A 30 3.13 -21.56 12.14
N LEU A 31 3.18 -20.87 11.01
CA LEU A 31 3.33 -21.47 9.68
C LEU A 31 4.78 -21.77 9.29
N GLY A 32 5.75 -21.50 10.17
CA GLY A 32 7.18 -21.76 9.93
C GLY A 32 7.88 -20.70 9.07
N GLY A 33 7.30 -19.49 8.94
CA GLY A 33 7.92 -18.39 8.22
C GLY A 33 9.03 -17.72 9.03
N ASP A 34 10.19 -17.49 8.41
CA ASP A 34 11.29 -16.71 8.97
C ASP A 34 10.99 -15.21 8.87
N LEU A 35 11.04 -14.45 9.97
CA LEU A 35 10.59 -13.06 10.01
C LEU A 35 11.75 -12.08 9.88
N VAL A 36 11.61 -11.11 8.97
CA VAL A 36 12.51 -9.95 8.84
C VAL A 36 11.72 -8.67 9.02
N TYR A 37 12.16 -7.79 9.93
CA TYR A 37 11.46 -6.55 10.23
C TYR A 37 12.06 -5.35 9.49
N ILE A 38 11.20 -4.52 8.90
CA ILE A 38 11.56 -3.25 8.23
C ILE A 38 10.66 -2.11 8.69
N ASN A 39 11.00 -0.87 8.32
CA ASN A 39 10.02 0.23 8.34
C ASN A 39 9.02 0.02 7.19
N GLY A 40 7.72 -0.02 7.50
CA GLY A 40 6.69 -0.50 6.59
C GLY A 40 6.28 0.46 5.48
N PHE A 41 6.58 1.74 5.61
CA PHE A 41 5.99 2.78 4.75
C PHE A 41 6.99 3.84 4.29
N ASP A 42 8.03 4.13 5.09
CA ASP A 42 9.04 5.13 4.76
C ASP A 42 10.34 4.46 4.29
N HIS A 43 10.25 3.72 3.18
CA HIS A 43 11.42 3.12 2.53
C HIS A 43 11.24 3.17 1.00
N PRO A 44 12.25 3.64 0.23
CA PRO A 44 12.13 3.80 -1.22
C PRO A 44 11.65 2.53 -1.95
N ASN A 45 12.17 1.35 -1.59
CA ASN A 45 11.76 0.09 -2.21
C ASN A 45 10.29 -0.27 -1.94
N SER A 46 9.76 0.06 -0.75
CA SER A 46 8.36 -0.19 -0.41
C SER A 46 7.43 0.74 -1.20
N ILE A 47 7.82 2.01 -1.35
CA ILE A 47 7.09 3.00 -2.15
C ILE A 47 7.13 2.62 -3.64
N ALA A 48 8.31 2.23 -4.15
CA ALA A 48 8.46 1.79 -5.53
C ALA A 48 7.62 0.54 -5.82
N GLY A 49 7.65 -0.45 -4.92
CA GLY A 49 6.81 -1.65 -5.01
C GLY A 49 5.32 -1.32 -4.98
N ALA A 50 4.89 -0.38 -4.14
CA ALA A 50 3.49 0.08 -4.13
C ALA A 50 3.09 0.80 -5.43
N GLY A 51 4.03 1.46 -6.11
CA GLY A 51 3.78 2.13 -7.38
C GLY A 51 3.45 1.18 -8.53
N THR A 52 3.84 -0.09 -8.47
CA THR A 52 3.50 -1.07 -9.51
C THR A 52 1.99 -1.26 -9.63
N MET A 53 1.26 -1.14 -8.53
CA MET A 53 -0.21 -1.15 -8.56
C MET A 53 -0.77 -0.02 -9.44
N GLY A 54 -0.18 1.17 -9.38
CA GLY A 54 -0.57 2.29 -10.25
C GLY A 54 -0.38 1.97 -11.73
N ILE A 55 0.73 1.31 -12.07
CA ILE A 55 1.02 0.88 -13.45
C ILE A 55 0.01 -0.18 -13.91
N GLU A 56 -0.29 -1.16 -13.05
CA GLU A 56 -1.27 -2.21 -13.35
C GLU A 56 -2.67 -1.64 -13.56
N ILE A 57 -3.09 -0.68 -12.72
CA ILE A 57 -4.38 0.01 -12.86
C ILE A 57 -4.47 0.71 -14.22
N LEU A 58 -3.43 1.43 -14.65
CA LEU A 58 -3.46 2.13 -15.94
C LEU A 58 -3.43 1.17 -17.14
N ASN A 59 -2.74 0.05 -17.02
CA ASN A 59 -2.71 -0.98 -18.06
C ASN A 59 -4.06 -1.70 -18.20
N GLN A 60 -4.79 -1.89 -17.11
CA GLN A 60 -6.09 -2.58 -17.12
C GLN A 60 -7.26 -1.63 -17.37
N VAL A 61 -7.17 -0.38 -16.92
CA VAL A 61 -8.22 0.64 -17.00
C VAL A 61 -7.70 1.88 -17.73
N HIS A 62 -7.88 1.87 -19.05
CA HIS A 62 -7.36 2.90 -19.96
C HIS A 62 -8.03 4.29 -19.82
N LYS A 63 -9.16 4.38 -19.11
CA LYS A 63 -9.94 5.62 -18.92
C LYS A 63 -10.36 5.79 -17.46
N ALA A 64 -9.39 5.82 -16.55
CA ALA A 64 -9.64 6.14 -15.15
C ALA A 64 -9.57 7.66 -14.95
N ASP A 65 -10.64 8.29 -14.45
CA ASP A 65 -10.63 9.72 -14.07
C ASP A 65 -10.14 9.92 -12.63
N VAL A 66 -10.47 8.95 -11.76
CA VAL A 66 -10.21 9.01 -10.32
C VAL A 66 -9.77 7.64 -9.82
N ILE A 67 -8.72 7.61 -8.99
CA ILE A 67 -8.24 6.42 -8.27
C ILE A 67 -8.33 6.70 -6.79
N ILE A 68 -9.08 5.86 -6.06
CA ILE A 68 -9.21 5.94 -4.61
C ILE A 68 -8.24 4.95 -3.96
N VAL A 69 -7.33 5.46 -3.11
CA VAL A 69 -6.31 4.63 -2.45
C VAL A 69 -6.55 4.64 -0.94
N PRO A 70 -6.59 3.47 -0.27
CA PRO A 70 -6.64 3.44 1.19
C PRO A 70 -5.31 3.93 1.78
N VAL A 71 -5.39 4.68 2.89
CA VAL A 71 -4.21 5.22 3.57
C VAL A 71 -4.10 4.66 4.98
N GLY A 72 -2.97 4.00 5.23
CA GLY A 72 -2.44 3.76 6.57
C GLY A 72 -1.21 4.64 6.79
N GLY A 73 -0.01 4.06 6.65
CA GLY A 73 1.27 4.79 6.77
C GLY A 73 1.70 5.62 5.56
N GLY A 74 0.86 5.80 4.54
CA GLY A 74 1.17 6.66 3.38
C GLY A 74 1.99 6.04 2.24
N GLY A 75 2.71 4.93 2.46
CA GLY A 75 3.55 4.32 1.42
C GLY A 75 2.79 3.90 0.15
N LEU A 76 1.56 3.38 0.30
CA LEU A 76 0.73 2.94 -0.82
C LEU A 76 0.29 4.09 -1.72
N ILE A 77 -0.23 5.17 -1.12
CA ILE A 77 -0.64 6.38 -1.86
C ILE A 77 0.58 7.06 -2.47
N ALA A 78 1.72 7.15 -1.76
CA ALA A 78 2.94 7.75 -2.29
C ALA A 78 3.41 7.03 -3.56
N GLY A 79 3.51 5.70 -3.51
CA GLY A 79 3.92 4.90 -4.67
C GLY A 79 2.93 4.97 -5.82
N THR A 80 1.65 4.75 -5.53
CA THR A 80 0.58 4.74 -6.54
C THR A 80 0.45 6.11 -7.20
N ALA A 81 0.43 7.19 -6.42
CA ALA A 81 0.30 8.53 -6.94
C ALA A 81 1.53 8.96 -7.75
N LEU A 82 2.73 8.59 -7.32
CA LEU A 82 3.95 8.83 -8.10
C LEU A 82 3.84 8.16 -9.47
N ALA A 83 3.57 6.85 -9.51
CA ALA A 83 3.45 6.12 -10.77
C ALA A 83 2.34 6.69 -11.69
N VAL A 84 1.15 6.93 -11.13
CA VAL A 84 0.01 7.45 -11.88
C VAL A 84 0.27 8.85 -12.40
N LYS A 85 0.79 9.76 -11.58
CA LYS A 85 1.04 11.16 -11.99
C LYS A 85 2.18 11.28 -12.98
N THR A 86 3.18 10.39 -12.94
CA THR A 86 4.24 10.33 -13.95
C THR A 86 3.70 9.86 -15.30
N LEU A 87 2.77 8.91 -15.32
CA LEU A 87 2.24 8.34 -16.57
C LEU A 87 1.05 9.12 -17.15
N ASN A 88 0.17 9.63 -16.29
CA ASN A 88 -0.98 10.45 -16.66
C ASN A 88 -1.36 11.40 -15.52
N SER A 89 -0.91 12.65 -15.63
CA SER A 89 -1.11 13.67 -14.60
C SER A 89 -2.56 14.14 -14.46
N SER A 90 -3.43 13.89 -15.44
CA SER A 90 -4.85 14.27 -15.44
C SER A 90 -5.69 13.47 -14.45
N ILE A 91 -5.27 12.25 -14.11
CA ILE A 91 -6.01 11.34 -13.23
C ILE A 91 -5.93 11.83 -11.79
N GLN A 92 -7.06 11.93 -11.09
CA GLN A 92 -7.07 12.35 -9.69
C GLN A 92 -6.81 11.15 -8.78
N VAL A 93 -5.80 11.24 -7.92
CA VAL A 93 -5.57 10.23 -6.88
C VAL A 93 -6.10 10.79 -5.57
N ILE A 94 -7.07 10.09 -4.99
CA ILE A 94 -7.84 10.54 -3.85
C ILE A 94 -7.70 9.54 -2.71
N VAL A 95 -7.69 10.06 -1.48
CA VAL A 95 -7.73 9.21 -0.30
C VAL A 95 -8.82 9.64 0.66
N ARG A 96 -9.33 8.66 1.39
CA ARG A 96 -10.22 8.88 2.53
C ARG A 96 -9.43 8.59 3.80
N LEU A 97 -9.27 9.60 4.65
CA LEU A 97 -8.75 9.39 5.99
C LEU A 97 -9.88 8.91 6.89
N ALA A 98 -9.58 7.97 7.79
CA ALA A 98 -10.51 7.59 8.83
C ALA A 98 -10.49 8.68 9.89
N ASP A 99 -11.62 9.38 10.09
CA ASP A 99 -11.72 10.42 11.10
C ASP A 99 -11.72 9.78 12.50
N THR A 100 -10.62 9.88 13.25
CA THR A 100 -10.57 9.40 14.64
C THR A 100 -11.08 10.43 15.66
N HIS A 101 -11.25 11.72 15.29
CA HIS A 101 -11.78 12.76 16.19
C HIS A 101 -12.38 14.01 15.48
N ALA A 102 -13.49 13.89 14.73
CA ALA A 102 -14.33 15.07 14.40
C ALA A 102 -15.73 14.65 13.91
N PRO A 103 -16.83 14.95 14.65
CA PRO A 103 -18.20 14.61 14.25
C PRO A 103 -18.81 15.54 13.17
N SER A 104 -18.13 16.60 12.75
CA SER A 104 -18.71 17.57 11.82
C SER A 104 -17.64 18.40 11.13
N GLU A 105 -17.28 18.03 9.91
CA GLU A 105 -16.95 18.90 8.76
C GLU A 105 -16.20 18.06 7.71
N ARG A 106 -16.76 18.02 6.50
CA ARG A 106 -16.21 17.46 5.25
C ARG A 106 -15.08 16.44 5.38
N SER A 107 -15.42 15.16 5.18
CA SER A 107 -14.50 14.06 4.84
C SER A 107 -13.19 14.58 4.25
N SER A 108 -12.06 14.40 4.94
CA SER A 108 -10.75 14.89 4.52
C SER A 108 -10.27 14.13 3.27
N VAL A 109 -10.81 14.52 2.11
CA VAL A 109 -10.43 14.01 0.80
C VAL A 109 -9.14 14.71 0.40
N VAL A 110 -8.00 14.06 0.60
CA VAL A 110 -6.73 14.57 0.06
C VAL A 110 -6.67 14.19 -1.40
N VAL A 111 -6.77 15.19 -2.28
CA VAL A 111 -6.57 15.02 -3.72
C VAL A 111 -5.11 15.30 -4.00
N VAL A 112 -4.38 14.27 -4.45
CA VAL A 112 -3.03 14.45 -4.96
C VAL A 112 -3.13 15.14 -6.33
N ARG A 113 -2.93 16.46 -6.33
CA ARG A 113 -2.78 17.25 -7.55
C ARG A 113 -1.28 17.38 -7.84
N CYS A 114 -0.88 16.96 -9.03
CA CYS A 114 0.47 17.25 -9.51
C CYS A 114 0.45 18.72 -9.95
N GLY A 115 1.14 19.58 -9.22
CA GLY A 115 1.44 20.94 -9.68
C GLY A 115 2.54 20.84 -10.73
N THR A 116 2.28 21.41 -11.90
CA THR A 116 3.32 21.77 -12.89
C THR A 116 4.30 22.77 -12.30
#